data_AF-A0A927QYF4-F1
#
_entry.id   AF-A0A927QYF4-F1
#
_cell.length_a   1.000
_cell.length_b   1.000
_cell.length_c   1.000
_cell.angle_alpha   90.00
_cell.angle_beta   90.00
_cell.angle_gamma   90.00
#
_symmetry.space_group_name_H-M   'P 1'
#
loop_
_entity.id
_entity.type
_entity.pdbx_description
1 polymer ?
#
loop_
_entity_poly.entity_id
_entity_poly.type
_entity_poly.pdbx_seq_one_letter_code
_entity_poly.pdbx_strand_id
1 'polypeptide(L)'
;MELLERLAALEKLVAAPDARIEALEAENAELRRRLGQTPRNSNMPPSSQGLDKPVPKSLRGRSGRRAGGQGGHEGRTLRQVDDPDETVRHEQTACAGCGDGLVGAAVVAVTRRQVFEIPQVKARVVEHHLVARRCGCTVVTRAAAPDGVDAPVQYGPRLRRTQTTHTIYLDPLTYQLLTAWLQERQRRWPMTQNPYLMINPHTALDDRCPPIAAEAIRDRLRPTGLLPSRLRIDRILHEAAVTADPVHLIRLFGLSVKTAMRYLRSAHAERGAVIPR
;
A
#
# COMPACT_ATOMS: atom_id res chain seq x y z
N MET A 1 -45.37 18.98 -79.92
CA MET A 1 -43.95 18.90 -79.49
C MET A 1 -43.64 19.93 -78.40
N GLU A 2 -44.00 21.20 -78.57
CA GLU A 2 -43.76 22.29 -77.59
C GLU A 2 -44.30 22.02 -76.17
N LEU A 3 -45.44 21.33 -76.04
CA LEU A 3 -46.04 21.01 -74.74
C LEU A 3 -45.26 19.94 -73.95
N LEU A 4 -44.66 18.96 -74.65
CA LEU A 4 -43.82 17.92 -74.04
C LEU A 4 -42.47 18.48 -73.59
N GLU A 5 -41.91 19.42 -74.35
CA GLU A 5 -40.67 20.13 -73.96
C GLU A 5 -40.90 21.03 -72.74
N ARG A 6 -42.05 21.70 -72.66
CA ARG A 6 -42.44 22.47 -71.46
C ARG A 6 -42.65 21.60 -70.23
N LEU A 7 -43.23 20.40 -70.39
CA LEU A 7 -43.37 19.44 -69.29
C LEU A 7 -42.00 18.95 -68.79
N ALA A 8 -41.10 18.55 -69.70
CA ALA A 8 -39.75 18.13 -69.33
C ALA A 8 -38.92 19.26 -68.68
N ALA A 9 -39.12 20.51 -69.11
CA ALA A 9 -38.48 21.67 -68.50
C ALA A 9 -39.04 21.96 -67.09
N LEU A 10 -40.35 21.81 -66.89
CA LEU A 10 -41.00 21.96 -65.59
C LEU A 10 -40.58 20.85 -64.62
N GLU A 11 -40.49 19.60 -65.07
CA GLU A 11 -40.00 18.47 -64.25
C GLU A 11 -38.56 18.72 -63.75
N LYS A 12 -37.68 19.23 -64.62
CA LYS A 12 -36.32 19.62 -64.21
C LYS A 12 -36.31 20.80 -63.23
N LEU A 13 -37.22 21.76 -63.41
CA LEU A 13 -37.33 22.92 -62.52
C LEU A 13 -37.82 22.53 -61.12
N VAL A 14 -38.64 21.50 -60.99
CA VAL A 14 -39.17 20.97 -59.71
C VAL A 14 -38.18 20.03 -59.02
N ALA A 15 -37.45 19.21 -59.78
CA ALA A 15 -36.49 18.25 -59.21
C ALA A 15 -35.31 18.90 -58.47
N ALA A 16 -34.86 20.08 -58.92
CA ALA A 16 -33.72 20.76 -58.30
C ALA A 16 -34.04 21.34 -56.89
N PRO A 17 -35.19 22.01 -56.67
CA PRO A 17 -35.68 22.36 -55.34
C PRO A 17 -35.87 21.15 -54.42
N ASP A 18 -36.46 20.05 -54.91
CA ASP A 18 -36.75 18.86 -54.08
C ASP A 18 -35.46 18.23 -53.53
N ALA A 19 -34.44 18.08 -54.37
CA ALA A 19 -33.13 17.59 -53.94
C ALA A 19 -32.49 18.50 -52.87
N ARG A 20 -32.73 19.82 -52.94
CA ARG A 20 -32.23 20.78 -51.96
C ARG A 20 -33.02 20.73 -50.65
N ILE A 21 -34.32 20.48 -50.71
CA ILE A 21 -35.16 20.25 -49.53
C ILE A 21 -34.70 19.00 -48.81
N GLU A 22 -34.50 17.87 -49.50
CA GLU A 22 -34.01 16.63 -48.90
C GLU A 22 -32.64 16.81 -48.23
N ALA A 23 -31.71 17.52 -48.87
CA ALA A 23 -30.39 17.81 -48.30
C ALA A 23 -30.49 18.68 -47.04
N LEU A 24 -31.32 19.73 -47.07
CA LEU A 24 -31.52 20.62 -45.93
C LEU A 24 -32.27 19.93 -44.78
N GLU A 25 -33.18 19.01 -45.08
CA GLU A 25 -33.89 18.20 -44.08
C GLU A 25 -32.94 17.20 -43.41
N ALA A 26 -32.06 16.54 -44.17
CA ALA A 26 -31.03 15.66 -43.63
C ALA A 26 -30.04 16.42 -42.72
N GLU A 27 -29.63 17.62 -43.14
CA GLU A 27 -28.77 18.50 -42.32
C GLU A 27 -29.50 18.98 -41.05
N ASN A 28 -30.78 19.37 -41.15
CA ASN A 28 -31.58 19.73 -39.99
C ASN A 28 -31.74 18.56 -39.02
N ALA A 29 -31.94 17.35 -39.52
CA ALA A 29 -32.07 16.15 -38.69
C ALA A 29 -30.76 15.88 -37.93
N GLU A 30 -29.60 16.00 -38.58
CA GLU A 30 -28.29 15.84 -37.94
C GLU A 30 -27.99 16.96 -36.94
N LEU A 31 -28.29 18.21 -37.28
CA LEU A 31 -28.12 19.36 -36.37
C LEU A 31 -29.03 19.23 -35.14
N ARG A 32 -30.29 18.82 -35.32
CA ARG A 32 -31.22 18.53 -34.22
C ARG A 32 -30.74 17.36 -33.37
N ARG A 33 -30.18 16.31 -33.98
CA ARG A 33 -29.57 15.18 -33.25
C ARG A 33 -28.38 15.64 -32.41
N ARG A 34 -27.54 16.54 -32.91
CA ARG A 34 -26.41 17.12 -32.16
C ARG A 34 -26.87 18.03 -31.03
N LEU A 35 -27.84 18.91 -31.29
CA LEU A 35 -28.39 19.83 -30.28
C LEU A 35 -29.20 19.10 -29.19
N GLY A 36 -29.81 17.95 -29.51
CA GLY A 36 -30.52 17.09 -28.55
C GLY A 36 -29.62 16.26 -27.63
N GLN A 37 -28.30 16.27 -27.84
CA GLN A 37 -27.35 15.62 -26.94
C GLN A 37 -27.12 16.52 -25.72
N THR A 38 -27.71 16.12 -24.59
CA THR A 38 -27.38 16.71 -23.29
C THR A 38 -26.45 15.76 -22.53
N PRO A 39 -25.71 16.25 -21.52
CA PRO A 39 -24.86 15.38 -20.69
C PRO A 39 -25.59 14.30 -19.89
N ARG A 40 -26.93 14.29 -19.95
CA ARG A 40 -27.81 13.40 -19.17
C ARG A 40 -28.31 12.19 -19.97
N ASN A 41 -28.19 12.24 -21.30
CA ASN A 41 -28.64 11.19 -22.23
C ASN A 41 -27.53 10.70 -23.19
N SER A 42 -26.36 11.33 -23.21
CA SER A 42 -25.13 10.73 -23.74
C SER A 42 -24.31 10.21 -22.56
N ASN A 43 -23.86 8.96 -22.62
CA ASN A 43 -23.12 8.24 -21.57
C ASN A 43 -21.69 8.82 -21.36
N MET A 44 -21.58 10.14 -21.24
CA MET A 44 -20.34 10.92 -21.22
C MET A 44 -19.89 11.12 -19.77
N PRO A 45 -18.61 10.88 -19.43
CA PRO A 45 -18.13 11.01 -18.07
C PRO A 45 -18.23 12.47 -17.56
N PRO A 46 -18.40 12.69 -16.24
CA PRO A 46 -18.64 14.01 -15.65
C PRO A 46 -17.44 14.98 -15.73
N SER A 47 -16.33 14.53 -16.31
CA SER A 47 -15.11 15.29 -16.55
C SER A 47 -15.18 16.21 -17.76
N SER A 48 -16.18 16.05 -18.65
CA SER A 48 -16.31 16.84 -19.87
C SER A 48 -17.21 18.07 -19.73
N GLN A 49 -17.89 18.24 -18.60
CA GLN A 49 -18.55 19.50 -18.25
C GLN A 49 -17.51 20.44 -17.65
N GLY A 50 -17.24 21.55 -18.35
CA GLY A 50 -16.40 22.65 -17.90
C GLY A 50 -16.94 23.37 -16.64
N LEU A 51 -16.49 24.59 -16.44
CA LEU A 51 -16.55 25.34 -15.17
C LEU A 51 -17.96 25.70 -14.65
N ASP A 52 -19.04 25.37 -15.37
CA ASP A 52 -20.44 25.65 -14.96
C ASP A 52 -21.09 24.50 -14.17
N LYS A 53 -20.39 23.96 -13.17
CA LYS A 53 -20.99 23.02 -12.22
C LYS A 53 -21.77 23.79 -11.15
N PRO A 54 -23.08 23.51 -10.93
CA PRO A 54 -23.80 24.12 -9.82
C PRO A 54 -23.14 23.74 -8.50
N VAL A 55 -22.93 24.73 -7.63
CA VAL A 55 -22.28 24.53 -6.32
C VAL A 55 -23.08 23.49 -5.54
N PRO A 56 -22.47 22.37 -5.08
CA PRO A 56 -23.20 21.33 -4.39
C PRO A 56 -23.75 21.88 -3.07
N LYS A 57 -25.07 21.99 -2.97
CA LYS A 57 -25.74 22.31 -1.71
C LYS A 57 -25.68 21.06 -0.82
N SER A 58 -24.92 21.13 0.28
CA SER A 58 -24.85 20.06 1.27
C SER A 58 -26.26 19.71 1.78
N LEU A 59 -26.74 18.51 1.42
CA LEU A 59 -27.96 17.93 1.98
C LEU A 59 -27.75 17.36 3.39
N ARG A 60 -26.49 17.33 3.86
CA ARG A 60 -26.14 16.79 5.16
C ARG A 60 -26.42 17.83 6.25
N GLY A 61 -27.20 17.45 7.26
CA GLY A 61 -27.38 18.24 8.48
C GLY A 61 -26.04 18.43 9.20
N ARG A 62 -25.86 19.57 9.90
CA ARG A 62 -24.63 19.84 10.66
C ARG A 62 -24.42 18.74 11.69
N SER A 63 -23.41 17.89 11.49
CA SER A 63 -22.96 17.00 12.55
C SER A 63 -22.26 17.87 13.59
N GLY A 64 -22.84 18.01 14.79
CA GLY A 64 -22.25 18.76 15.90
C GLY A 64 -20.93 18.19 16.46
N ARG A 65 -20.23 17.35 15.69
CA ARG A 65 -18.94 16.75 16.05
C ARG A 65 -17.81 17.69 15.64
N ARG A 66 -16.88 17.93 16.57
CA ARG A 66 -15.67 18.75 16.32
C ARG A 66 -14.75 18.03 15.34
N ALA A 67 -14.08 18.79 14.47
CA ALA A 67 -13.07 18.25 13.58
C ALA A 67 -11.84 17.77 14.37
N GLY A 68 -11.47 16.50 14.23
CA GLY A 68 -10.38 15.86 14.96
C GLY A 68 -10.62 14.36 15.20
N GLY A 69 -9.64 13.66 15.77
CA GLY A 69 -9.80 12.28 16.23
C GLY A 69 -10.99 12.17 17.20
N GLN A 70 -11.73 11.06 17.15
CA GLN A 70 -12.87 10.88 18.04
C GLN A 70 -12.41 10.99 19.49
N GLY A 71 -13.11 11.79 20.30
CA GLY A 71 -12.80 11.93 21.72
C GLY A 71 -12.85 10.57 22.40
N GLY A 72 -11.76 10.17 23.05
CA GLY A 72 -11.61 8.87 23.71
C GLY A 72 -10.48 7.98 23.19
N HIS A 73 -9.83 8.33 22.06
CA HIS A 73 -8.63 7.61 21.63
C HIS A 73 -7.39 8.11 22.36
N GLU A 74 -6.81 7.27 23.22
CA GLU A 74 -5.48 7.53 23.79
C GLU A 74 -4.42 7.52 22.67
N GLY A 75 -3.91 8.70 22.34
CA GLY A 75 -2.75 8.83 21.46
C GLY A 75 -1.52 8.21 22.12
N ARG A 76 -0.94 7.18 21.50
CA ARG A 76 0.29 6.54 21.99
C ARG A 76 1.50 7.05 21.21
N THR A 77 1.86 8.31 21.45
CA THR A 77 3.10 8.89 20.96
C THR A 77 4.28 8.17 21.60
N LEU A 78 5.31 7.83 20.82
CA LEU A 78 6.55 7.24 21.34
C LEU A 78 7.21 8.23 22.29
N ARG A 79 7.46 7.81 23.53
CA ARG A 79 8.05 8.65 24.59
C ARG A 79 9.52 8.30 24.77
N GLN A 80 10.33 9.29 25.13
CA GLN A 80 11.68 9.02 25.61
C GLN A 80 11.61 8.19 26.89
N VAL A 81 12.53 7.23 27.03
CA VAL A 81 12.73 6.45 28.25
C VAL A 81 13.77 7.14 29.13
N ASP A 82 13.67 6.95 30.45
CA ASP A 82 14.66 7.54 31.36
C ASP A 82 15.97 6.76 31.37
N ASP A 83 15.90 5.43 31.20
CA ASP A 83 17.03 4.50 31.22
C ASP A 83 17.21 3.82 29.84
N PRO A 84 18.05 4.37 28.94
CA PRO A 84 18.37 3.72 27.66
C PRO A 84 19.45 2.63 27.82
N ASP A 85 19.40 1.59 26.99
CA ASP A 85 20.38 0.49 27.01
C ASP A 85 21.83 0.98 26.79
N GLU A 86 22.01 2.05 26.02
CA GLU A 86 23.31 2.68 25.75
C GLU A 86 23.16 4.22 25.71
N THR A 87 24.16 4.94 26.25
CA THR A 87 24.25 6.41 26.16
C THR A 87 25.56 6.83 25.51
N VAL A 88 25.48 7.46 24.33
CA VAL A 88 26.64 8.00 23.60
C VAL A 88 26.67 9.52 23.74
N ARG A 89 27.82 10.06 24.17
CA ARG A 89 28.03 11.51 24.29
C ARG A 89 28.74 12.04 23.05
N HIS A 90 28.16 13.05 22.41
CA HIS A 90 28.75 13.74 21.26
C HIS A 90 29.22 15.12 21.69
N GLU A 91 30.54 15.36 21.63
CA GLU A 91 31.16 16.63 22.00
C GLU A 91 31.94 17.19 20.83
N GLN A 92 31.81 18.51 20.60
CA GLN A 92 32.66 19.20 19.65
C GLN A 92 33.99 19.49 20.33
N THR A 93 35.09 19.21 19.62
CA THR A 93 36.43 19.52 20.10
C THR A 93 36.83 20.97 19.85
N ALA A 94 36.11 21.67 18.98
CA ALA A 94 36.40 23.04 18.56
C ALA A 94 35.12 23.90 18.56
N CYS A 95 35.29 25.19 18.85
CA CYS A 95 34.23 26.18 18.87
C CYS A 95 33.70 26.44 17.45
N ALA A 96 32.38 26.37 17.27
CA ALA A 96 31.76 26.64 15.98
C ALA A 96 31.91 28.10 15.50
N GLY A 97 32.21 29.04 16.41
CA GLY A 97 32.38 30.47 16.08
C GLY A 97 33.82 30.85 15.76
N CYS A 98 34.77 30.52 16.65
CA CYS A 98 36.18 30.92 16.52
C CYS A 98 37.15 29.77 16.18
N GLY A 99 36.73 28.51 16.30
CA GLY A 99 37.57 27.35 16.04
C GLY A 99 38.48 26.92 17.20
N ASP A 100 38.53 27.68 18.29
CA ASP A 100 39.35 27.33 19.47
C ASP A 100 38.91 26.02 20.11
N GLY A 101 39.86 25.33 20.76
CA GLY A 101 39.60 24.06 21.44
C GLY A 101 38.59 24.18 22.58
N LEU A 102 37.64 23.25 22.65
CA LEU A 102 36.63 23.15 23.70
C LEU A 102 36.92 22.06 24.75
N VAL A 103 38.09 21.43 24.67
CA VAL A 103 38.48 20.39 25.63
C VAL A 103 38.53 20.98 27.04
N GLY A 104 37.70 20.44 27.93
CA GLY A 104 37.60 20.92 29.32
C GLY A 104 36.73 22.16 29.53
N ALA A 105 36.11 22.71 28.47
CA ALA A 105 35.12 23.77 28.62
C ALA A 105 33.90 23.30 29.41
N ALA A 106 33.26 24.20 30.15
CA ALA A 106 32.09 23.87 30.96
C ALA A 106 30.89 23.48 30.09
N VAL A 107 30.22 22.38 30.44
CA VAL A 107 28.98 21.94 29.78
C VAL A 107 27.83 22.82 30.23
N VAL A 108 27.28 23.63 29.31
CA VAL A 108 26.18 24.56 29.61
C VAL A 108 24.79 23.96 29.43
N ALA A 109 24.64 22.95 28.56
CA ALA A 109 23.38 22.26 28.29
C ALA A 109 23.61 20.89 27.65
N VAL A 110 22.69 19.94 27.89
CA VAL A 110 22.65 18.64 27.20
C VAL A 110 21.26 18.43 26.62
N THR A 111 21.19 18.16 25.31
CA THR A 111 19.93 17.81 24.63
C THR A 111 19.84 16.31 24.44
N ARG A 112 18.76 15.69 24.91
CA ARG A 112 18.53 14.24 24.80
C ARG A 112 17.85 13.89 23.47
N ARG A 113 18.42 12.94 22.73
CA ARG A 113 17.77 12.27 21.58
C ARG A 113 17.95 10.76 21.75
N GLN A 114 16.87 10.01 21.54
CA GLN A 114 16.89 8.55 21.65
C GLN A 114 16.45 7.92 20.33
N VAL A 115 17.15 6.85 19.96
CA VAL A 115 16.84 6.03 18.81
C VAL A 115 16.42 4.66 19.34
N PHE A 116 15.21 4.23 19.02
CA PHE A 116 14.73 2.89 19.34
C PHE A 116 15.10 1.96 18.19
N GLU A 117 16.27 1.34 18.28
CA GLU A 117 16.71 0.32 17.32
C GLU A 117 16.23 -1.06 17.80
N ILE A 118 15.56 -1.81 16.94
CA ILE A 118 15.11 -3.17 17.27
C ILE A 118 16.14 -4.14 16.71
N PRO A 119 16.83 -4.91 17.55
CA PRO A 119 17.86 -5.84 17.08
C PRO A 119 17.24 -6.87 16.14
N GLN A 120 18.05 -7.36 15.19
CA GLN A 120 17.64 -8.44 14.29
C GLN A 120 17.15 -9.64 15.10
N VAL A 121 15.86 -9.95 14.95
CA VAL A 121 15.24 -11.06 15.67
C VAL A 121 15.65 -12.35 14.99
N LYS A 122 16.57 -13.09 15.62
CA LYS A 122 17.03 -14.40 15.16
C LYS A 122 16.26 -15.53 15.84
N ALA A 123 15.96 -16.59 15.10
CA ALA A 123 15.45 -17.84 15.70
C ALA A 123 16.48 -18.43 16.67
N ARG A 124 16.09 -18.64 17.94
CA ARG A 124 16.85 -19.48 18.87
C ARG A 124 16.48 -20.94 18.62
N VAL A 125 17.43 -21.75 18.17
CA VAL A 125 17.26 -23.19 17.98
C VAL A 125 17.73 -23.90 19.25
N VAL A 126 16.86 -24.74 19.82
CA VAL A 126 17.19 -25.63 20.94
C VAL A 126 17.00 -27.05 20.46
N GLU A 127 18.08 -27.84 20.50
CA GLU A 127 18.06 -29.25 20.14
C GLU A 127 17.82 -30.10 21.39
N HIS A 128 16.85 -31.02 21.32
CA HIS A 128 16.49 -31.91 22.43
C HIS A 128 16.99 -33.32 22.13
N HIS A 129 17.96 -33.81 22.91
CA HIS A 129 18.51 -35.17 22.75
C HIS A 129 17.70 -36.19 23.55
N LEU A 130 16.87 -36.96 22.84
CA LEU A 130 16.08 -38.05 23.44
C LEU A 130 16.91 -39.34 23.48
N VAL A 131 17.75 -39.45 24.52
CA VAL A 131 18.66 -40.59 24.69
C VAL A 131 17.86 -41.88 24.91
N ALA A 132 18.27 -42.94 24.21
CA ALA A 132 17.82 -44.30 24.46
C ALA A 132 18.93 -45.12 25.09
N ARG A 133 18.62 -45.90 26.11
CA ARG A 133 19.57 -46.82 26.77
C ARG A 133 19.02 -48.23 26.77
N ARG A 134 19.90 -49.20 26.55
CA ARG A 134 19.57 -50.62 26.70
C ARG A 134 19.86 -51.03 28.14
N CYS A 135 18.87 -51.61 28.80
CA CYS A 135 19.04 -52.23 30.10
C CYS A 135 19.70 -53.60 29.96
N GLY A 136 20.31 -54.13 31.04
CA GLY A 136 20.87 -55.48 31.05
C GLY A 136 19.87 -56.57 30.69
N CYS A 137 18.56 -56.32 30.88
CA CYS A 137 17.47 -57.20 30.44
C CYS A 137 17.11 -57.07 28.94
N THR A 138 17.95 -56.44 28.12
CA THR A 138 17.78 -56.19 26.66
C THR A 138 16.72 -55.17 26.25
N VAL A 139 15.84 -54.76 27.16
CA VAL A 139 14.85 -53.70 26.91
C VAL A 139 15.55 -52.37 26.60
N VAL A 140 15.10 -51.67 25.56
CA VAL A 140 15.55 -50.33 25.20
C VAL A 140 14.53 -49.30 25.67
N THR A 141 14.96 -48.41 26.57
CA THR A 141 14.13 -47.33 27.09
C THR A 141 14.60 -46.01 26.49
N ARG A 142 13.68 -45.26 25.86
CA ARG A 142 13.94 -43.93 25.28
C ARG A 142 13.33 -42.84 26.17
N ALA A 143 14.05 -41.73 26.34
CA ALA A 143 13.53 -40.54 27.02
C ALA A 143 12.31 -39.98 26.26
N ALA A 144 11.28 -39.58 27.01
CA ALA A 144 10.11 -38.91 26.46
C ALA A 144 10.46 -37.49 26.01
N ALA A 145 9.79 -37.01 24.97
CA ALA A 145 9.91 -35.62 24.55
C ALA A 145 9.28 -34.69 25.61
N PRO A 146 9.88 -33.53 25.91
CA PRO A 146 9.25 -32.51 26.75
C PRO A 146 7.98 -31.93 26.11
N ASP A 147 7.10 -31.38 26.93
CA ASP A 147 5.88 -30.72 26.47
C ASP A 147 6.19 -29.62 25.43
N GLY A 148 5.48 -29.67 24.30
CA GLY A 148 5.68 -28.73 23.20
C GLY A 148 6.89 -29.02 22.32
N VAL A 149 7.43 -30.24 22.36
CA VAL A 149 8.41 -30.80 21.40
C VAL A 149 7.80 -32.04 20.74
N ASP A 150 6.79 -31.83 19.91
CA ASP A 150 5.92 -32.89 19.38
C ASP A 150 6.44 -33.49 18.07
N ALA A 151 7.31 -32.76 17.37
CA ALA A 151 7.87 -33.14 16.08
C ALA A 151 9.40 -33.00 16.07
N PRO A 152 10.12 -33.76 15.22
CA PRO A 152 11.57 -33.67 15.09
C PRO A 152 12.10 -32.25 14.78
N VAL A 153 11.29 -31.45 14.08
CA VAL A 153 11.55 -30.02 13.83
C VAL A 153 10.23 -29.25 13.93
N GLN A 154 10.16 -28.26 14.82
CA GLN A 154 8.99 -27.39 14.94
C GLN A 154 9.35 -25.97 15.40
N TYR A 155 8.47 -25.02 15.10
CA TYR A 155 8.56 -23.68 15.66
C TYR A 155 7.84 -23.60 17.00
N GLY A 156 8.44 -22.86 17.93
CA GLY A 156 7.84 -22.61 19.23
C GLY A 156 6.50 -21.86 19.14
N PRO A 157 5.71 -21.88 20.22
CA PRO A 157 4.35 -21.35 20.25
C PRO A 157 4.25 -19.85 19.90
N ARG A 158 5.32 -19.06 20.11
CA ARG A 158 5.38 -17.62 19.78
C ARG A 158 5.28 -17.31 18.27
N LEU A 159 5.51 -18.31 17.41
CA LEU A 159 5.38 -18.19 15.96
C LEU A 159 4.09 -18.79 15.42
N ARG A 160 3.27 -19.40 16.28
CA ARG A 160 1.93 -19.88 15.90
C ARG A 160 1.06 -18.65 15.67
N ARG A 161 0.47 -18.56 14.48
CA ARG A 161 -0.20 -17.36 13.97
C ARG A 161 -1.50 -17.09 14.75
N THR A 162 -1.41 -16.36 15.87
CA THR A 162 -2.56 -15.94 16.69
C THR A 162 -2.94 -14.48 16.49
N GLN A 163 -2.15 -13.68 15.77
CA GLN A 163 -2.43 -12.26 15.52
C GLN A 163 -2.51 -11.95 14.02
N THR A 164 -3.54 -11.19 13.65
CA THR A 164 -3.80 -10.65 12.30
C THR A 164 -3.13 -9.29 12.06
N THR A 165 -2.62 -8.66 13.10
CA THR A 165 -1.95 -7.36 13.04
C THR A 165 -0.46 -7.57 12.84
N HIS A 166 0.07 -7.02 11.76
CA HIS A 166 1.48 -7.11 11.41
C HIS A 166 2.12 -5.73 11.37
N THR A 167 3.06 -5.47 12.27
CA THR A 167 3.81 -4.22 12.35
C THR A 167 5.08 -4.31 11.50
N ILE A 168 5.21 -3.40 10.53
CA ILE A 168 6.39 -3.26 9.66
C ILE A 168 6.99 -1.88 9.90
N TYR A 169 8.31 -1.81 10.08
CA TYR A 169 9.04 -0.55 10.12
C TYR A 169 9.36 -0.11 8.69
N LEU A 170 9.03 1.15 8.37
CA LEU A 170 9.26 1.69 7.04
C LEU A 170 10.71 2.14 6.92
N ASP A 171 11.35 1.80 5.81
CA ASP A 171 12.65 2.37 5.45
C ASP A 171 12.52 3.88 5.15
N PRO A 172 13.64 4.64 5.16
CA PRO A 172 13.60 6.09 4.97
C PRO A 172 12.91 6.54 3.68
N LEU A 173 13.11 5.82 2.56
CA LEU A 173 12.50 6.18 1.28
C LEU A 173 10.99 5.95 1.33
N THR A 174 10.55 4.79 1.82
CA THR A 174 9.11 4.50 1.95
C THR A 174 8.44 5.49 2.90
N TYR A 175 9.09 5.86 4.00
CA TYR A 175 8.59 6.87 4.93
C TYR A 175 8.46 8.25 4.27
N GLN A 176 9.44 8.68 3.47
CA GLN A 176 9.39 9.94 2.74
C GLN A 176 8.26 9.96 1.72
N LEU A 177 8.12 8.91 0.91
CA LEU A 177 7.05 8.78 -0.09
C LEU A 177 5.67 8.76 0.57
N LEU A 178 5.55 8.06 1.69
CA LEU A 178 4.32 8.02 2.49
C LEU A 178 3.95 9.40 3.02
N THR A 179 4.92 10.13 3.55
CA THR A 179 4.72 11.49 4.09
C THR A 179 4.27 12.45 2.99
N ALA A 180 4.94 12.42 1.83
CA ALA A 180 4.56 13.22 0.67
C ALA A 180 3.15 12.87 0.17
N TRP A 181 2.81 11.57 0.12
CA TRP A 181 1.46 11.12 -0.22
C TRP A 181 0.40 11.64 0.76
N LEU A 182 0.65 11.57 2.07
CA LEU A 182 -0.29 12.04 3.09
C LEU A 182 -0.53 13.55 2.98
N GLN A 183 0.50 14.34 2.71
CA GLN A 183 0.38 15.78 2.46
C GLN A 183 -0.46 16.04 1.20
N GLU A 184 -0.19 15.34 0.11
CA GLU A 184 -0.92 15.49 -1.15
C GLU A 184 -2.39 15.04 -1.02
N ARG A 185 -2.64 13.98 -0.24
CA ARG A 185 -3.98 13.49 0.09
C ARG A 185 -4.76 14.55 0.88
N GLN A 186 -4.14 15.17 1.88
CA GLN A 186 -4.75 16.25 2.65
C GLN A 186 -5.01 17.48 1.79
N ARG A 187 -4.12 17.80 0.85
CA ARG A 187 -4.29 18.92 -0.09
C ARG A 187 -5.43 18.70 -1.08
N ARG A 188 -5.52 17.50 -1.66
CA ARG A 188 -6.54 17.18 -2.68
C ARG A 188 -7.92 16.92 -2.11
N TRP A 189 -7.99 16.31 -0.93
CA TRP A 189 -9.25 15.96 -0.28
C TRP A 189 -9.22 16.35 1.21
N PRO A 190 -9.13 17.65 1.54
CA PRO A 190 -8.98 18.11 2.92
C PRO A 190 -10.13 17.71 3.83
N MET A 191 -11.31 17.44 3.25
CA MET A 191 -12.54 17.09 3.96
C MET A 191 -12.86 15.59 3.95
N THR A 192 -11.99 14.74 3.37
CA THR A 192 -12.27 13.31 3.33
C THR A 192 -12.22 12.71 4.73
N GLN A 193 -13.26 11.95 5.09
CA GLN A 193 -13.30 11.18 6.34
C GLN A 193 -12.83 9.73 6.15
N ASN A 194 -12.44 9.37 4.92
CA ASN A 194 -11.99 8.03 4.63
C ASN A 194 -10.74 7.71 5.48
N PRO A 195 -10.71 6.66 6.31
CA PRO A 195 -9.58 6.37 7.19
C PRO A 195 -8.47 5.59 6.49
N TYR A 196 -8.71 5.07 5.28
CA TYR A 196 -7.74 4.25 4.57
C TYR A 196 -6.60 5.11 4.03
N LEU A 197 -5.39 4.52 4.09
CA LEU A 197 -4.16 5.18 3.65
C LEU A 197 -4.22 5.54 2.17
N MET A 198 -4.58 4.57 1.33
CA MET A 198 -4.75 4.78 -0.11
C MET A 198 -6.21 5.10 -0.42
N ILE A 199 -6.41 6.23 -1.09
CA ILE A 199 -7.72 6.67 -1.58
C ILE A 199 -7.58 7.19 -3.02
N ASN A 200 -8.68 7.19 -3.75
CA ASN A 200 -8.78 7.81 -5.07
C ASN A 200 -9.96 8.81 -5.06
N PRO A 201 -10.19 9.60 -6.13
CA PRO A 201 -11.29 10.56 -6.14
C PRO A 201 -12.66 9.95 -5.78
N HIS A 202 -12.92 8.71 -6.20
CA HIS A 202 -14.18 8.03 -5.90
C HIS A 202 -14.28 7.67 -4.41
N THR A 203 -13.27 7.01 -3.83
CA THR A 203 -13.31 6.59 -2.43
C THR A 203 -13.12 7.74 -1.46
N ALA A 204 -12.50 8.84 -1.88
CA ALA A 204 -12.31 10.05 -1.09
C ALA A 204 -13.63 10.82 -0.88
N LEU A 205 -14.52 10.78 -1.88
CA LEU A 205 -15.81 11.46 -1.90
C LEU A 205 -16.99 10.54 -1.54
N ASP A 206 -16.75 9.24 -1.40
CA ASP A 206 -17.77 8.29 -0.97
C ASP A 206 -17.97 8.37 0.55
N ASP A 207 -19.18 8.74 0.96
CA ASP A 207 -19.59 8.87 2.35
C ASP A 207 -19.46 7.58 3.16
N ARG A 208 -19.49 6.41 2.51
CA ARG A 208 -19.30 5.10 3.16
C ARG A 208 -17.83 4.82 3.49
N CYS A 209 -16.92 5.64 3.00
CA CYS A 209 -15.48 5.53 3.23
C CYS A 209 -14.89 4.14 2.89
N PRO A 210 -15.19 3.55 1.72
CA PRO A 210 -14.68 2.22 1.38
C PRO A 210 -13.16 2.26 1.15
N PRO A 211 -12.46 1.12 1.35
CA PRO A 211 -11.09 0.98 0.88
C PRO A 211 -11.04 1.06 -0.65
N ILE A 212 -9.90 1.48 -1.19
CA ILE A 212 -9.67 1.38 -2.63
C ILE A 212 -9.70 -0.08 -3.09
N ALA A 213 -10.41 -0.34 -4.19
CA ALA A 213 -10.44 -1.66 -4.79
C ALA A 213 -9.06 -2.07 -5.31
N ALA A 214 -8.71 -3.36 -5.18
CA ALA A 214 -7.42 -3.88 -5.66
C ALA A 214 -7.21 -3.66 -7.17
N GLU A 215 -8.28 -3.68 -7.98
CA GLU A 215 -8.22 -3.37 -9.42
C GLU A 215 -7.80 -1.92 -9.67
N ALA A 216 -8.33 -0.96 -8.90
CA ALA A 216 -7.97 0.44 -9.05
C ALA A 216 -6.49 0.70 -8.72
N ILE A 217 -5.89 -0.09 -7.83
CA ILE A 217 -4.44 -0.07 -7.59
C ILE A 217 -3.70 -0.67 -8.80
N ARG A 218 -4.16 -1.83 -9.31
CA ARG A 218 -3.56 -2.47 -10.50
C ARG A 218 -3.55 -1.54 -11.69
N ASP A 219 -4.67 -0.89 -12.00
CA ASP A 219 -4.80 -0.01 -13.17
C ASP A 219 -3.84 1.19 -13.11
N ARG A 220 -3.52 1.68 -11.92
CA ARG A 220 -2.51 2.72 -11.72
C ARG A 220 -1.09 2.24 -11.96
N LEU A 221 -0.81 0.95 -11.74
CA LEU A 221 0.50 0.34 -11.94
C LEU A 221 0.68 -0.31 -13.31
N ARG A 222 -0.40 -0.59 -14.05
CA ARG A 222 -0.33 -1.17 -15.41
C ARG A 222 0.63 -0.40 -16.35
N PRO A 223 0.62 0.95 -16.40
CA PRO A 223 1.50 1.69 -17.31
C PRO A 223 2.99 1.53 -16.99
N THR A 224 3.34 1.20 -15.75
CA THR A 224 4.73 0.99 -15.35
C THR A 224 5.21 -0.45 -15.62
N GLY A 225 4.32 -1.32 -16.10
CA GLY A 225 4.60 -2.75 -16.26
C GLY A 225 4.71 -3.52 -14.94
N LEU A 226 4.41 -2.88 -13.81
CA LEU A 226 4.55 -3.48 -12.49
C LEU A 226 3.26 -4.17 -12.04
N LEU A 227 3.39 -5.40 -11.54
CA LEU A 227 2.30 -6.13 -10.89
C LEU A 227 2.55 -6.19 -9.38
N PRO A 228 1.58 -5.82 -8.52
CA PRO A 228 1.74 -5.90 -7.06
C PRO A 228 2.17 -7.28 -6.56
N SER A 229 1.67 -8.35 -7.19
CA SER A 229 2.05 -9.73 -6.87
C SER A 229 3.51 -10.02 -7.22
N ARG A 230 4.01 -9.51 -8.35
CA ARG A 230 5.43 -9.64 -8.76
C ARG A 230 6.33 -8.88 -7.79
N LEU A 231 6.02 -7.61 -7.52
CA LEU A 231 6.77 -6.79 -6.55
C LEU A 231 6.88 -7.46 -5.19
N ARG A 232 5.77 -8.08 -4.73
CA ARG A 232 5.77 -8.85 -3.49
C ARG A 232 6.67 -10.08 -3.56
N ILE A 233 6.61 -10.87 -4.63
CA ILE A 233 7.46 -12.06 -4.80
C ILE A 233 8.93 -11.66 -4.88
N ASP A 234 9.26 -10.63 -5.67
CA ASP A 234 10.62 -10.14 -5.83
C ASP A 234 11.19 -9.69 -4.49
N ARG A 235 10.41 -8.96 -3.69
CA ARG A 235 10.84 -8.56 -2.35
C ARG A 235 11.00 -9.75 -1.41
N ILE A 236 10.13 -10.75 -1.46
CA ILE A 236 10.29 -11.99 -0.67
C ILE A 236 11.59 -12.72 -1.05
N LEU A 237 11.89 -12.83 -2.35
CA LEU A 237 13.10 -13.49 -2.84
C LEU A 237 14.36 -12.73 -2.44
N HIS A 238 14.35 -11.39 -2.56
CA HIS A 238 15.45 -10.56 -2.11
C HIS A 238 15.73 -10.73 -0.62
N GLU A 239 14.69 -10.61 0.22
CA GLU A 239 14.82 -10.81 1.66
C GLU A 239 15.29 -12.23 1.99
N ALA A 240 14.77 -13.25 1.31
CA ALA A 240 15.18 -14.64 1.49
C ALA A 240 16.64 -14.91 1.06
N ALA A 241 17.18 -14.14 0.10
CA ALA A 241 18.59 -14.24 -0.29
C ALA A 241 19.50 -13.56 0.75
N VAL A 242 19.07 -12.42 1.29
CA VAL A 242 19.83 -11.66 2.29
C VAL A 242 19.78 -12.33 3.67
N THR A 243 18.64 -12.87 4.07
CA THR A 243 18.43 -13.54 5.36
C THR A 243 18.44 -15.06 5.23
N ALA A 244 19.00 -15.77 6.21
CA ALA A 244 18.78 -17.20 6.38
C ALA A 244 17.69 -17.51 7.43
N ASP A 245 17.01 -16.48 7.95
CA ASP A 245 16.06 -16.64 9.05
C ASP A 245 14.59 -16.71 8.58
N PRO A 246 13.90 -17.85 8.78
CA PRO A 246 12.48 -17.98 8.46
C PRO A 246 11.58 -17.05 9.26
N VAL A 247 11.99 -16.66 10.47
CA VAL A 247 11.19 -15.78 11.35
C VAL A 247 11.07 -14.39 10.74
N HIS A 248 12.13 -13.89 10.10
CA HIS A 248 12.11 -12.61 9.37
C HIS A 248 11.04 -12.60 8.29
N LEU A 249 11.03 -13.63 7.43
CA LEU A 249 10.05 -13.73 6.34
C LEU A 249 8.61 -13.94 6.84
N ILE A 250 8.43 -14.74 7.89
CA ILE A 250 7.11 -14.98 8.50
C ILE A 250 6.57 -13.69 9.10
N ARG A 251 7.41 -12.91 9.79
CA ARG A 251 7.03 -11.59 10.29
C ARG A 251 6.74 -10.71 9.10
N LEU A 252 7.75 -10.25 8.36
CA LEU A 252 7.65 -9.19 7.34
C LEU A 252 6.53 -9.41 6.29
N PHE A 253 6.26 -10.66 5.92
CA PHE A 253 5.28 -10.96 4.87
C PHE A 253 4.05 -11.72 5.37
N GLY A 254 3.95 -12.08 6.64
CA GLY A 254 2.85 -12.88 7.17
C GLY A 254 2.76 -14.29 6.55
N LEU A 255 3.89 -14.85 6.12
CA LEU A 255 3.94 -16.17 5.48
C LEU A 255 3.68 -17.30 6.48
N SER A 256 3.15 -18.41 5.98
CA SER A 256 3.20 -19.65 6.76
C SER A 256 4.64 -20.11 6.92
N VAL A 257 4.92 -20.82 8.01
CA VAL A 257 6.18 -21.52 8.24
C VAL A 257 6.64 -22.32 7.00
N LYS A 258 5.73 -23.12 6.43
CA LYS A 258 6.01 -23.97 5.26
C LYS A 258 6.42 -23.14 4.05
N THR A 259 5.74 -22.02 3.83
CA THR A 259 6.01 -21.11 2.70
C THR A 259 7.34 -20.39 2.88
N ALA A 260 7.63 -19.88 4.07
CA ALA A 260 8.89 -19.20 4.37
C ALA A 260 10.10 -20.13 4.18
N MET A 261 10.02 -21.36 4.72
CA MET A 261 11.06 -22.38 4.54
C MET A 261 11.27 -22.76 3.07
N ARG A 262 10.20 -22.77 2.25
CA ARG A 262 10.35 -23.02 0.80
C ARG A 262 11.18 -21.93 0.13
N TYR A 263 10.90 -20.66 0.41
CA TYR A 263 11.67 -19.54 -0.15
C TYR A 263 13.13 -19.57 0.29
N LEU A 264 13.40 -19.84 1.57
CA LEU A 264 14.77 -19.94 2.07
C LEU A 264 15.55 -21.10 1.46
N ARG A 265 14.93 -22.27 1.30
CA ARG A 265 15.59 -23.41 0.62
C ARG A 265 15.93 -23.08 -0.83
N SER A 266 15.05 -22.37 -1.53
CA SER A 266 15.33 -21.92 -2.90
C SER A 266 16.45 -20.88 -2.96
N ALA A 267 16.49 -19.94 -1.99
CA ALA A 267 17.50 -18.89 -1.94
C ALA A 267 18.87 -19.38 -1.45
N HIS A 268 18.92 -20.39 -0.58
CA HIS A 268 20.13 -20.96 0.01
C HIS A 268 20.37 -22.42 -0.39
N ALA A 269 19.99 -22.80 -1.62
CA ALA A 269 20.07 -24.18 -2.10
C ALA A 269 21.47 -24.81 -1.91
N GLU A 270 22.52 -23.99 -1.98
CA GLU A 270 23.93 -24.40 -1.81
C GLU A 270 24.33 -24.68 -0.35
N ARG A 271 23.66 -24.05 0.63
CA ARG A 271 23.95 -24.27 2.07
C ARG A 271 23.34 -25.56 2.62
N GLY A 272 22.37 -26.15 1.90
CA GLY A 272 21.77 -27.44 2.23
C GLY A 272 22.55 -28.66 1.72
N ALA A 273 23.66 -28.46 0.99
CA ALA A 273 24.44 -29.53 0.38
C ALA A 273 25.52 -30.14 1.32
N VAL A 274 25.70 -29.61 2.53
CA VAL A 274 26.62 -30.18 3.52
C VAL A 274 25.81 -30.81 4.64
N ILE A 275 25.45 -32.07 4.46
CA ILE A 275 25.19 -32.98 5.58
C ILE A 275 26.55 -33.61 5.90
N PRO A 276 27.24 -33.23 7.00
CA PRO A 276 28.39 -34.01 7.44
C PRO A 276 27.89 -35.40 7.85
N ARG A 277 28.52 -36.44 7.31
CA ARG A 277 28.31 -37.84 7.70
C ARG A 277 28.65 -38.07 9.16
#